data_AF-A0AAX3KL58-F1
#
_entry.id   AF-A0AAX3KL58-F1
#
_cell.length_a   1.000
_cell.length_b   1.000
_cell.length_c   1.000
_cell.angle_alpha   90.00
_cell.angle_beta   90.00
_cell.angle_gamma   90.00
#
_symmetry.space_group_name_H-M   'P 1'
#
loop_
_entity.id
_entity.type
_entity.pdbx_description
1 polymer ?
#
loop_
_entity_poly.entity_id
_entity_poly.type
_entity_poly.pdbx_seq_one_letter_code
_entity_poly.pdbx_strand_id
1 'polypeptide(L)'
;MSNRDVSQAAMEIIESMGLKRGRGRVNSVVSRSAARTPSAHTVDHGIKTSGVAAPSTGPINRLMFLEARRWAVDLVASLRGSPVEVVVERLDGATTGRPGSYVAGI
;
A
#
# COMPACT_ATOMS: atom_id res chain seq x y z
N MET A 1 -8.18 -57.51 30.14
CA MET A 1 -8.22 -56.05 30.34
C MET A 1 -9.39 -55.51 29.53
N SER A 2 -10.19 -54.65 30.17
CA SER A 2 -11.58 -54.29 29.89
C SER A 2 -11.85 -53.59 28.53
N ASN A 3 -12.98 -53.98 27.91
CA ASN A 3 -13.64 -53.33 26.77
C ASN A 3 -13.91 -51.85 27.05
N ARG A 4 -13.64 -50.98 26.08
CA ARG A 4 -14.11 -49.59 26.11
C ARG A 4 -15.21 -49.44 25.08
N ASP A 5 -16.45 -49.43 25.55
CA ASP A 5 -17.60 -48.99 24.78
C ASP A 5 -17.39 -47.52 24.41
N VAL A 6 -17.14 -47.27 23.12
CA VAL A 6 -17.08 -45.91 22.58
C VAL A 6 -18.52 -45.40 22.54
N SER A 7 -18.81 -44.37 23.31
CA SER A 7 -20.14 -43.75 23.36
C SER A 7 -20.60 -43.32 21.97
N GLN A 8 -21.85 -43.62 21.61
CA GLN A 8 -22.46 -43.27 20.33
C GLN A 8 -22.37 -41.76 20.02
N ALA A 9 -22.40 -40.93 21.07
CA ALA A 9 -22.20 -39.48 20.96
C ALA A 9 -20.79 -39.08 20.48
N ALA A 10 -19.76 -39.87 20.81
CA ALA A 10 -18.40 -39.62 20.34
C ALA A 10 -18.26 -39.90 18.84
N MET A 11 -19.07 -40.82 18.29
CA MET A 11 -19.08 -41.15 16.88
C MET A 11 -19.71 -40.04 16.04
N GLU A 12 -20.84 -39.46 16.49
CA GLU A 12 -21.48 -38.29 15.85
C GLU A 12 -20.56 -37.06 15.82
N ILE A 13 -19.79 -36.82 16.90
CA ILE A 13 -18.87 -35.69 16.96
C ILE A 13 -17.74 -35.83 15.94
N ILE A 14 -17.18 -37.05 15.78
CA ILE A 14 -16.13 -37.31 14.79
C ILE A 14 -16.68 -37.16 13.35
N GLU A 15 -17.91 -37.62 13.10
CA GLU A 15 -18.59 -37.43 11.82
C GLU A 15 -18.80 -35.93 11.50
N SER A 16 -19.22 -35.14 12.50
CA SER A 16 -19.43 -33.70 12.34
C SER A 16 -18.14 -32.91 12.08
N MET A 17 -16.98 -33.40 12.53
CA MET A 17 -15.68 -32.76 12.34
C MET A 17 -14.96 -33.21 11.05
N GLY A 18 -15.42 -34.27 10.39
CA GLY A 18 -14.76 -34.88 9.23
C GLY A 18 -14.81 -34.08 7.92
N LEU A 19 -15.60 -33.00 7.84
CA LEU A 19 -15.98 -32.36 6.56
C LEU A 19 -15.51 -30.90 6.37
N LYS A 20 -14.49 -30.43 7.10
CA LYS A 20 -13.86 -29.11 6.87
C LYS A 20 -12.37 -29.17 6.53
N ARG A 21 -11.94 -30.22 5.82
CA ARG A 21 -10.62 -30.28 5.16
C ARG A 21 -10.78 -30.23 3.66
N GLY A 22 -11.15 -29.07 3.14
CA GLY A 22 -11.29 -28.86 1.71
C GLY A 22 -11.30 -27.39 1.34
N ARG A 23 -10.10 -26.82 1.10
CA ARG A 23 -9.77 -25.81 0.06
C ARG A 23 -8.43 -25.11 0.34
N GLY A 24 -7.38 -25.92 0.47
CA GLY A 24 -6.01 -25.45 0.20
C GLY A 24 -5.58 -25.97 -1.17
N ARG A 25 -4.98 -25.08 -1.98
CA ARG A 25 -4.48 -25.26 -3.37
C ARG A 25 -5.60 -25.07 -4.41
N VAL A 26 -5.43 -24.29 -5.48
CA VAL A 26 -4.34 -24.29 -6.45
C VAL A 26 -4.34 -22.95 -7.23
N ASN A 27 -3.18 -22.27 -7.32
CA ASN A 27 -2.57 -21.54 -8.46
C ASN A 27 -3.44 -20.66 -9.40
N SER A 28 -2.99 -19.61 -10.09
CA SER A 28 -1.68 -19.04 -10.41
C SER A 28 -1.96 -17.75 -11.21
N VAL A 29 -1.01 -16.82 -11.16
CA VAL A 29 -0.52 -16.01 -12.30
C VAL A 29 -1.41 -15.99 -13.55
N VAL A 30 -1.92 -14.80 -13.90
CA VAL A 30 -2.11 -14.23 -15.26
C VAL A 30 -3.32 -13.29 -15.22
N SER A 31 -3.03 -11.99 -15.13
CA SER A 31 -3.80 -10.93 -15.78
C SER A 31 -2.84 -9.79 -16.12
N ARG A 32 -1.76 -10.12 -16.84
CA ARG A 32 -1.08 -9.17 -17.71
C ARG A 32 -1.82 -9.24 -19.05
N SER A 33 -2.59 -8.23 -19.40
CA SER A 33 -2.74 -7.64 -20.75
C SER A 33 -4.11 -6.99 -20.97
N ALA A 34 -4.07 -5.86 -21.69
CA ALA A 34 -5.16 -4.96 -22.11
C ALA A 34 -5.59 -3.94 -21.04
N ALA A 35 -5.44 -2.62 -21.19
CA ALA A 35 -5.32 -1.82 -22.40
C ALA A 35 -4.43 -0.58 -22.21
N ARG A 36 -3.66 -0.31 -23.27
CA ARG A 36 -2.92 0.92 -23.56
C ARG A 36 -3.90 2.05 -23.84
N THR A 37 -3.79 3.18 -23.16
CA THR A 37 -4.16 4.50 -23.69
C THR A 37 -3.11 5.52 -23.22
N PRO A 38 -2.43 6.24 -24.12
CA PRO A 38 -1.67 7.43 -23.75
C PRO A 38 -2.65 8.62 -23.79
N SER A 39 -3.05 9.15 -22.64
CA SER A 39 -3.65 10.48 -22.60
C SER A 39 -2.56 11.50 -22.33
N ALA A 40 -2.46 12.43 -23.26
CA ALA A 40 -1.53 13.55 -23.26
C ALA A 40 -1.77 14.48 -22.07
N HIS A 41 -0.70 15.18 -21.71
CA HIS A 41 -0.65 16.39 -20.90
C HIS A 41 -1.94 17.20 -20.87
N THR A 42 -2.52 17.34 -19.68
CA THR A 42 -2.87 18.63 -19.07
C THR A 42 -3.22 18.36 -17.61
N VAL A 43 -2.26 18.56 -16.70
CA VAL A 43 -2.55 18.62 -15.27
C VAL A 43 -2.98 20.05 -14.97
N ASP A 44 -4.22 20.39 -15.34
CA ASP A 44 -4.93 21.47 -14.67
C ASP A 44 -5.65 20.85 -13.49
N HIS A 45 -4.97 20.82 -12.34
CA HIS A 45 -5.60 20.55 -11.06
C HIS A 45 -5.47 21.81 -10.23
N GLY A 46 -6.39 22.75 -10.48
CA GLY A 46 -6.77 23.80 -9.56
C GLY A 46 -7.27 23.22 -8.24
N ILE A 47 -6.37 22.65 -7.44
CA ILE A 47 -6.63 22.38 -6.04
C ILE A 47 -6.28 23.68 -5.34
N LYS A 48 -7.32 24.45 -4.99
CA LYS A 48 -7.20 25.60 -4.09
C LYS A 48 -6.71 25.11 -2.73
N THR A 49 -5.40 24.93 -2.54
CA THR A 49 -4.81 24.69 -1.21
C THR A 49 -4.48 26.03 -0.58
N SER A 50 -5.54 26.69 -0.10
CA SER A 50 -5.38 27.83 0.80
C SER A 50 -4.87 27.32 2.14
N GLY A 51 -3.68 27.77 2.53
CA GLY A 51 -3.38 28.02 3.93
C GLY A 51 -2.52 26.96 4.63
N VAL A 52 -1.27 27.37 4.86
CA VAL A 52 -0.40 26.99 5.99
C VAL A 52 -0.05 25.51 6.08
N ALA A 53 1.23 25.23 5.80
CA ALA A 53 1.92 24.00 6.17
C ALA A 53 1.91 23.82 7.70
N ALA A 54 0.78 23.43 8.26
CA ALA A 54 0.73 22.87 9.59
C ALA A 54 1.23 21.42 9.52
N PRO A 55 2.10 20.97 10.43
CA PRO A 55 2.39 19.55 10.55
C PRO A 55 1.05 18.83 10.75
N SER A 56 0.74 17.83 9.92
CA SER A 56 -0.54 17.12 10.02
C SER A 56 -0.65 16.52 11.41
N THR A 57 -1.40 17.17 12.31
CA THR A 57 -1.59 16.75 13.71
C THR A 57 -2.59 15.58 13.80
N GLY A 58 -2.96 14.99 12.65
CA GLY A 58 -3.86 13.85 12.53
C GLY A 58 -3.16 12.59 12.03
N PRO A 59 -3.89 11.47 11.94
CA PRO A 59 -3.35 10.20 11.45
C PRO A 59 -2.71 10.34 10.06
N ILE A 60 -1.54 9.74 9.88
CA ILE A 60 -0.85 9.75 8.58
C ILE A 60 -1.68 8.96 7.57
N ASN A 61 -2.05 9.60 6.46
CA ASN A 61 -2.59 8.89 5.31
C ASN A 61 -1.48 8.06 4.66
N ARG A 62 -1.52 6.74 4.90
CA ARG A 62 -0.50 5.79 4.42
C ARG A 62 -0.33 5.81 2.90
N LEU A 63 -1.38 6.05 2.13
CA LEU A 63 -1.30 6.08 0.68
C LEU A 63 -0.45 7.26 0.21
N MET A 64 -0.75 8.47 0.70
CA MET A 64 0.01 9.67 0.34
C MET A 64 1.46 9.60 0.82
N PHE A 65 1.68 9.03 2.00
CA PHE A 65 3.02 8.80 2.53
C PHE A 65 3.85 7.89 1.61
N LEU A 66 3.30 6.75 1.20
CA LEU A 66 4.01 5.79 0.36
C LEU A 66 4.22 6.32 -1.06
N GLU A 67 3.26 7.07 -1.58
CA GLU A 67 3.37 7.76 -2.88
C GLU A 67 4.51 8.78 -2.85
N ALA A 68 4.52 9.67 -1.86
CA ALA A 68 5.59 10.65 -1.65
C ALA A 68 6.96 9.99 -1.52
N ARG A 69 7.07 8.95 -0.69
CA ARG A 69 8.32 8.22 -0.47
C ARG A 69 8.85 7.58 -1.75
N ARG A 70 7.97 6.97 -2.53
CA ARG A 70 8.37 6.39 -3.82
C ARG A 70 8.86 7.47 -4.78
N TRP A 71 8.12 8.57 -4.89
CA TRP A 71 8.50 9.70 -5.72
C TRP A 71 9.84 10.31 -5.30
N ALA A 72 10.09 10.51 -4.00
CA ALA A 72 11.33 11.08 -3.48
C ALA A 72 12.53 10.18 -3.81
N VAL A 73 12.39 8.86 -3.64
CA VAL A 73 13.43 7.88 -4.02
C VAL A 73 13.71 7.93 -5.52
N ASP A 74 12.68 7.97 -6.36
CA ASP A 74 12.83 8.05 -7.80
C ASP A 74 13.51 9.37 -8.23
N LEU A 75 13.16 10.49 -7.59
CA LEU A 75 13.80 11.79 -7.81
C LEU A 75 15.29 11.75 -7.43
N VAL A 76 15.63 11.30 -6.22
CA VAL A 76 17.02 11.20 -5.75
C VAL A 76 17.83 10.28 -6.67
N ALA A 77 17.23 9.17 -7.13
CA ALA A 77 17.87 8.27 -8.09
C ALA A 77 18.14 8.96 -9.44
N SER A 78 17.22 9.79 -9.92
CA SER A 78 17.38 10.57 -11.16
C SER A 78 18.47 11.65 -11.08
N LEU A 79 18.79 12.11 -9.87
CA LEU A 79 19.77 13.17 -9.61
C LEU A 79 21.13 12.61 -9.19
N ARG A 80 21.39 11.31 -9.38
CA ARG A 80 22.70 10.73 -9.10
C ARG A 80 23.80 11.49 -9.85
N GLY A 81 24.77 12.01 -9.09
CA GLY A 81 25.86 12.85 -9.60
C GLY A 81 25.64 14.35 -9.44
N SER A 82 24.46 14.78 -8.98
CA SER A 82 24.21 16.17 -8.56
C SER A 82 24.72 16.40 -7.13
N PRO A 83 25.11 17.65 -6.78
CA PRO A 83 25.39 18.03 -5.40
C PRO A 83 24.18 17.79 -4.48
N VAL A 84 24.44 17.47 -3.21
CA VAL A 84 23.39 17.15 -2.24
C VAL A 84 22.45 18.34 -2.03
N GLU A 85 22.98 19.56 -2.06
CA GLU A 85 22.25 20.81 -1.88
C GLU A 85 21.13 20.95 -2.92
N VAL A 86 21.42 20.61 -4.18
CA VAL A 86 20.45 20.64 -5.27
C VAL A 86 19.34 19.60 -5.08
N VAL A 87 19.68 18.44 -4.52
CA VAL A 87 18.70 17.39 -4.21
C VAL A 87 17.78 17.85 -3.08
N VAL A 88 18.33 18.43 -2.02
CA VAL A 88 17.58 18.95 -0.88
C VAL A 88 16.63 20.07 -1.31
N GLU A 89 17.11 21.04 -2.11
CA GLU A 89 16.28 22.14 -2.61
C GLU A 89 15.08 21.64 -3.43
N ARG A 90 15.29 20.62 -4.27
CA ARG A 90 14.21 20.02 -5.07
C ARG A 90 13.20 19.24 -4.23
N LEU A 91 13.65 18.52 -3.21
CA LEU A 91 12.76 17.84 -2.28
C LEU A 91 11.94 18.84 -1.47
N ASP A 92 12.58 19.87 -0.93
CA ASP A 92 11.94 20.92 -0.14
C ASP A 92 10.90 21.68 -0.97
N GLY A 93 11.27 22.11 -2.18
CA GLY A 93 10.34 22.77 -3.10
C GLY A 93 9.10 21.94 -3.44
N ALA A 94 9.23 20.61 -3.49
CA ALA A 94 8.11 19.71 -3.75
C ALA A 94 7.13 19.54 -2.58
N THR A 95 7.52 19.92 -1.36
CA THR A 95 6.64 19.88 -0.17
C THR A 95 5.68 21.06 -0.11
N THR A 96 5.95 22.14 -0.82
CA THR A 96 5.18 23.39 -0.75
C THR A 96 3.73 23.17 -1.16
N GLY A 97 2.79 23.51 -0.26
CA GLY A 97 1.35 23.38 -0.52
C GLY A 97 0.82 21.94 -0.55
N ARG A 98 1.64 20.94 -0.21
CA ARG A 98 1.23 19.53 -0.13
C ARG A 98 0.66 19.18 1.25
N PRO A 99 -0.22 18.17 1.34
CA PRO A 99 -0.70 17.67 2.62
C PRO A 99 0.43 17.13 3.50
N GLY A 100 0.33 17.29 4.82
CA GLY A 100 1.38 16.86 5.76
C GLY A 100 1.76 15.37 5.67
N SER A 101 0.82 14.47 5.31
CA SER A 101 1.15 13.05 5.09
C SER A 101 2.03 12.81 3.86
N TYR A 102 1.92 13.66 2.84
CA TYR A 102 2.80 13.63 1.66
C TYR A 102 4.17 14.22 2.03
N VAL A 103 4.20 15.35 2.73
CA VAL A 103 5.44 15.98 3.23
C VAL A 103 6.21 15.02 4.14
N ALA A 104 5.54 14.29 5.02
CA ALA A 104 6.19 13.29 5.88
C ALA A 104 6.75 12.08 5.12
N GLY A 105 6.28 11.83 3.89
CA GLY A 105 6.78 10.75 3.04
C GLY A 105 7.96 11.15 2.17
N ILE A 106 8.06 12.45 1.81
CA ILE A 106 9.26 13.04 1.20
C ILE A 106 10.42 12.98 2.19
#